data_AF-A0A539DTG4-F1
#
_entry.id   AF-A0A539DTG4-F1
#
_cell.length_a   1.000
_cell.length_b   1.000
_cell.length_c   1.000
_cell.angle_alpha   90.00
_cell.angle_beta   90.00
_cell.angle_gamma   90.00
#
_symmetry.space_group_name_H-M   'P 1'
#
loop_
_entity.id
_entity.type
_entity.pdbx_description
1 polymer ?
#
loop_
_entity_poly.entity_id
_entity_poly.type
_entity_poly.pdbx_seq_one_letter_code
_entity_poly.pdbx_strand_id
1 'polypeptide(L)' 'MAFGNDLTEGDEVMSEINMTPLVDVMLVLLIIFIITVPVLTHAVKLDLPRAANSLNEIKPETVTIAVTAAGHLHWNDILI' A
#
# COMPACT_ATOMS: atom_id res chain seq x y z
N MET A 1 -64.19 41.20 37.13
CA MET A 1 -62.77 41.38 37.47
C MET A 1 -62.48 40.59 38.73
N ALA A 2 -61.41 39.84 38.90
CA ALA A 2 -60.41 39.22 38.03
C ALA A 2 -59.56 38.40 39.01
N PHE A 3 -59.55 37.07 38.90
CA PHE A 3 -58.59 36.23 39.61
C PHE A 3 -57.54 35.80 38.58
N GLY A 4 -56.32 36.31 38.75
CA GLY A 4 -55.17 35.96 37.93
C GLY A 4 -54.70 34.55 38.26
N ASN A 5 -54.83 33.66 37.29
CA ASN A 5 -54.17 32.38 37.27
C ASN A 5 -52.94 32.51 36.34
N ASP A 6 -51.86 33.06 36.88
CA ASP A 6 -50.57 33.29 36.22
C ASP A 6 -49.53 32.27 36.72
N LEU A 7 -49.73 30.98 36.41
CA LEU A 7 -48.79 29.92 36.84
C LEU A 7 -48.54 28.81 35.80
N THR A 8 -48.99 28.95 34.55
CA THR A 8 -48.83 27.86 33.56
C THR A 8 -48.34 28.30 32.18
N GLU A 9 -47.62 29.42 32.09
CA GLU A 9 -47.08 29.94 30.82
C GLU A 9 -45.54 29.82 30.75
N GLY A 10 -45.00 28.74 31.34
CA GLY A 10 -43.54 28.56 31.49
C GLY A 10 -42.95 27.29 30.88
N ASP A 11 -43.75 26.34 30.38
CA ASP A 11 -43.24 25.01 29.98
C ASP A 11 -43.46 24.65 28.50
N GLU A 12 -44.09 25.52 27.71
CA GLU A 12 -44.31 25.27 26.29
C GLU A 12 -43.39 26.11 25.39
N VAL A 13 -42.11 26.16 25.75
CA VAL A 13 -41.04 26.56 24.83
C VAL A 13 -40.15 25.36 24.56
N MET A 14 -40.77 24.24 24.18
CA MET A 14 -40.08 23.16 23.50
C MET A 14 -39.68 23.67 22.13
N SER A 15 -38.53 24.35 22.08
CA SER A 15 -37.85 24.71 20.83
C SER A 15 -37.72 23.42 20.02
N GLU A 16 -38.44 23.34 18.91
CA GLU A 16 -38.28 22.28 17.93
C GLU A 16 -36.78 22.15 17.63
N ILE A 17 -36.17 21.04 18.05
CA ILE A 17 -34.75 20.81 17.75
C ILE A 17 -34.67 20.72 16.23
N ASN A 18 -33.83 21.54 15.62
CA ASN A 18 -33.60 21.47 14.17
C ASN A 18 -33.01 20.10 13.81
N MET A 19 -33.86 19.15 13.43
CA MET A 19 -33.47 17.77 13.11
C MET A 19 -32.68 17.68 11.81
N THR A 20 -32.94 18.57 10.85
CA THR A 20 -32.30 18.57 9.53
C THR A 20 -30.78 18.74 9.60
N PRO A 21 -30.24 19.76 10.30
CA PRO A 21 -28.80 19.86 10.54
C PRO A 21 -28.23 18.72 11.39
N LEU A 22 -29.01 18.20 12.35
CA LEU A 22 -28.56 17.14 13.26
C LEU A 22 -28.34 15.81 12.51
N VAL A 23 -29.28 15.44 11.64
CA VAL A 23 -29.18 14.23 10.82
C VAL A 23 -28.01 14.33 9.83
N ASP A 24 -27.75 15.52 9.26
CA ASP A 24 -26.62 15.75 8.36
C ASP A 24 -25.27 15.47 9.05
N VAL A 25 -25.06 16.03 10.24
CA VAL A 25 -23.84 15.78 11.03
C VAL A 25 -23.69 14.29 11.37
N MET A 26 -24.79 13.61 11.74
CA MET A 26 -24.74 12.18 12.04
C MET A 26 -24.44 11.33 10.80
N LEU A 27 -24.99 11.68 9.64
CA LEU A 27 -24.71 11.00 8.38
C LEU A 27 -23.26 11.20 7.92
N VAL A 28 -22.69 12.40 8.09
CA VAL A 28 -21.28 12.67 7.82
C VAL A 28 -20.37 11.75 8.65
N LEU A 29 -20.65 11.58 9.94
CA LEU A 29 -19.88 10.68 10.80
C LEU A 29 -19.96 9.22 10.33
N LEU A 30 -21.14 8.78 9.88
CA LEU A 30 -21.35 7.44 9.35
C LEU A 30 -20.56 7.20 8.06
N ILE A 31 -20.55 8.18 7.14
CA ILE A 31 -19.78 8.11 5.88
C ILE A 31 -18.27 8.01 6.18
N ILE A 32 -17.77 8.77 7.16
CA ILE A 32 -16.35 8.69 7.57
C ILE A 32 -16.00 7.27 8.04
N PHE A 33 -16.85 6.64 8.86
CA PHE A 33 -16.63 5.25 9.29
C PHE A 33 -16.65 4.26 8.11
N ILE A 34 -17.59 4.40 7.17
CA ILE A 34 -17.66 3.55 5.97
C ILE A 34 -16.37 3.65 5.14
N ILE A 35 -15.84 4.86 4.92
CA ILE A 35 -14.68 5.08 4.05
C ILE A 35 -13.37 4.61 4.72
N THR A 36 -13.25 4.72 6.04
CA THR A 36 -12.01 4.36 6.75
C THR A 36 -11.80 2.86 6.92
N VAL A 37 -12.87 2.06 6.98
CA VAL A 37 -12.80 0.59 7.07
C VAL A 37 -12.02 -0.09 5.93
N PRO A 38 -12.29 0.17 4.63
CA PRO A 38 -11.56 -0.48 3.53
C PRO A 38 -10.07 -0.10 3.48
N VAL A 39 -9.71 1.11 3.94
CA VAL A 39 -8.32 1.60 3.95
C VAL A 39 -7.40 0.75 4.83
N LEU A 40 -7.94 0.10 5.87
CA LEU A 40 -7.15 -0.78 6.75
C LEU A 40 -6.68 -2.08 6.09
N THR A 41 -7.11 -2.41 4.87
CA THR A 41 -6.87 -3.72 4.24
C THR A 41 -5.70 -3.77 3.26
N HIS A 42 -5.06 -2.64 2.93
CA HIS A 42 -3.97 -2.58 1.96
C HIS A 42 -2.58 -2.77 2.58
N ALA A 43 -2.38 -3.83 3.36
CA ALA A 43 -1.03 -4.31 3.66
C ALA A 43 -0.57 -5.20 2.49
N VAL A 44 -0.04 -4.59 1.43
CA VAL A 44 0.60 -5.35 0.35
C VAL A 44 1.79 -6.10 0.96
N LYS A 45 1.71 -7.44 1.00
CA LYS A 45 2.85 -8.29 1.35
C LYS A 45 3.92 -8.10 0.28
N LEU A 46 4.90 -7.27 0.57
CA LEU A 46 6.05 -7.09 -0.28
C LEU A 46 7.06 -8.19 0.05
N ASP A 47 7.08 -9.24 -0.76
CA ASP A 47 8.12 -10.25 -0.69
C ASP A 47 9.41 -9.68 -1.28
N LEU A 48 10.30 -9.23 -0.39
CA LEU A 48 11.62 -8.75 -0.75
C LEU A 48 12.43 -9.92 -1.36
N PRO A 49 12.96 -9.78 -2.59
CA PRO A 49 13.79 -10.81 -3.19
C PRO A 49 15.05 -10.99 -2.34
N ARG A 50 15.30 -12.22 -1.90
CA ARG A 50 16.55 -12.56 -1.23
C ARG A 50 17.65 -12.57 -2.27
N ALA A 51 18.70 -11.78 -2.05
CA ALA A 51 19.91 -11.85 -2.84
C ALA A 51 20.49 -13.27 -2.71
N ALA A 52 20.35 -14.06 -3.77
CA ALA A 52 21.06 -15.32 -3.88
C ALA A 52 22.52 -14.96 -4.14
N ASN A 53 23.38 -15.20 -3.16
CA ASN A 53 24.82 -15.12 -3.34
C ASN A 53 25.22 -16.33 -4.20
N SER A 54 25.02 -16.24 -5.52
CA SER A 54 25.50 -17.28 -6.43
C SER A 54 27.03 -17.27 -6.35
N LEU A 55 27.62 -18.42 -6.03
CA LEU A 55 29.05 -18.60 -6.20
C LEU A 55 29.38 -18.25 -7.65
N ASN A 56 30.39 -17.41 -7.84
CA ASN A 56 30.86 -17.06 -9.17
C ASN A 56 31.37 -18.37 -9.80
N GLU A 57 30.61 -18.95 -10.72
CA GLU A 57 31.06 -20.14 -11.45
C GLU A 57 32.33 -19.76 -12.20
N ILE A 58 33.44 -20.42 -11.86
CA ILE A 58 34.71 -20.24 -12.56
C ILE A 58 34.45 -20.70 -13.99
N LYS A 59 34.34 -19.74 -14.92
CA LYS A 59 34.23 -20.04 -16.34
C LYS A 59 35.44 -20.90 -16.73
N PRO A 60 35.23 -21.99 -17.50
CA PRO A 60 36.35 -22.82 -17.94
C PRO A 60 37.35 -21.95 -18.71
N GLU A 61 38.63 -22.24 -18.50
CA GLU A 61 39.71 -21.51 -19.17
C GLU A 61 39.55 -21.59 -20.68
N THR A 62 39.70 -20.45 -21.36
CA THR A 62 39.61 -20.38 -22.82
C THR A 62 40.82 -21.04 -23.44
N VAL A 63 40.62 -22.14 -24.18
CA VAL A 63 41.67 -22.81 -24.94
C VAL A 63 41.81 -22.14 -26.31
N THR A 64 43.03 -21.79 -26.68
CA THR A 64 43.36 -21.26 -28.01
C THR A 64 44.02 -22.36 -28.83
N ILE A 65 43.40 -22.72 -29.96
CA ILE A 65 43.96 -23.65 -30.95
C ILE A 65 44.30 -22.85 -32.20
N ALA A 66 45.58 -22.84 -32.59
CA ALA A 66 46.03 -22.18 -33.82
C ALA A 66 46.65 -23.20 -34.78
N VAL A 67 46.41 -23.01 -36.08
CA VAL A 67 46.98 -23.83 -37.15
C VAL A 67 47.82 -22.93 -38.04
N THR A 68 49.10 -23.24 -38.16
CA THR A 68 50.00 -22.48 -39.06
C THR A 68 49.79 -22.89 -40.51
N ALA A 69 50.19 -22.04 -41.46
CA ALA A 69 50.14 -22.39 -42.89
C ALA A 69 51.00 -23.61 -43.25
N ALA A 70 51.96 -23.98 -42.41
CA ALA A 70 52.77 -25.19 -42.52
C ALA A 70 52.12 -26.43 -41.89
N GLY A 71 50.91 -26.30 -41.35
CA GLY A 71 50.13 -27.41 -40.76
C GLY A 71 50.43 -27.70 -39.29
N HIS A 72 51.34 -26.95 -38.63
CA HIS A 72 51.61 -27.14 -37.20
C HIS A 72 50.42 -26.68 -36.35
N LEU A 73 50.10 -27.47 -35.34
CA LEU A 73 49.06 -27.18 -34.36
C LEU A 73 49.71 -26.54 -33.13
N HIS A 74 49.11 -25.46 -32.65
CA HIS A 74 49.50 -24.82 -31.40
C HIS A 74 48.34 -24.89 -30.41
N TRP A 75 48.64 -25.36 -29.20
CA TRP A 75 47.76 -25.31 -28.03
C TRP A 75 48.27 -24.22 -27.09
N ASN A 76 47.51 -23.14 -26.90
CA ASN A 76 47.91 -22.00 -26.06
C ASN A 76 49.35 -21.53 -26.35
N ASP A 77 49.65 -21.27 -27.62
CA ASP A 77 50.95 -20.88 -28.17
C ASP A 77 52.07 -21.93 -28.11
N ILE A 78 51.85 -23.09 -27.48
CA ILE A 78 52.77 -24.21 -27.43
C ILE A 78 52.54 -25.12 -28.65
N LEU A 79 53.61 -25.43 -29.40
CA LEU A 79 53.55 -26.36 -30.52
C LEU A 79 53.31 -27.79 -30.03
N ILE A 80 52.32 -28.46 -30.62
CA ILE A 80 51.99 -29.88 -30.38
C ILE A 80 52.04 -30.71 -31.67
#